data_AF-A0AAN0MLR8-F1
#
_entry.id   AF-A0AAN0MLR8-F1
#
_cell.length_a   1.000
_cell.length_b   1.000
_cell.length_c   1.000
_cell.angle_alpha   90.00
_cell.angle_beta   90.00
_cell.angle_gamma   90.00
#
_symmetry.space_group_name_H-M   'P 1'
#
loop_
_entity.id
_entity.type
_entity.pdbx_description
1 polymer ?
#
loop_
_entity_poly.entity_id
_entity_poly.type
_entity_poly.pdbx_seq_one_letter_code
_entity_poly.pdbx_strand_id
1 'polypeptide(L)' 'MLIYNVFGRHIGVQRKNDRWLVFRADLTERKFSRLYDIAIPDDMTESEIAGWLGDIFHEAATERHPNVERIE' A
#
# COMPACT_ATOMS: atom_id res chain seq x y z
N MET A 1 0.22 -7.70 8.64
CA MET A 1 -0.23 -6.83 7.53
C MET A 1 0.89 -5.85 7.31
N LEU A 2 1.30 -5.66 6.07
CA LEU A 2 2.33 -4.68 5.71
C LEU A 2 1.67 -3.31 5.67
N ILE A 3 2.33 -2.27 6.17
CA ILE A 3 1.83 -0.90 6.08
C ILE A 3 2.88 -0.02 5.43
N TYR A 4 2.43 0.76 4.46
CA TYR A 4 3.26 1.67 3.69
C TYR A 4 2.75 3.10 3.87
N ASN A 5 3.68 4.03 4.02
CA ASN A 5 3.45 5.41 3.65
C ASN A 5 3.64 5.52 2.12
N VAL A 6 2.56 5.77 1.40
CA VAL A 6 2.52 5.96 -0.05
C VAL A 6 2.25 7.43 -0.31
N PHE A 7 3.32 8.21 -0.50
CA PHE A 7 3.25 9.65 -0.78
C PHE A 7 2.41 10.44 0.24
N GLY A 8 2.53 10.11 1.53
CA GLY A 8 1.79 10.75 2.64
C GLY A 8 0.46 10.07 3.00
N ARG A 9 0.06 9.01 2.29
CA ARG A 9 -1.13 8.21 2.60
C ARG A 9 -0.73 6.87 3.21
N HIS A 10 -1.47 6.38 4.20
CA HIS A 10 -1.19 5.05 4.77
C HIS A 10 -1.99 3.97 4.04
N ILE A 11 -1.28 3.01 3.45
CA ILE A 11 -1.84 1.89 2.71
C ILE A 11 -1.42 0.59 3.38
N GLY A 12 -2.41 -0.22 3.76
CA GLY A 12 -2.21 -1.57 4.27
C GLY A 12 -2.23 -2.59 3.13
N VAL A 13 -1.32 -3.56 3.14
CA VAL A 13 -1.30 -4.68 2.21
C VAL A 13 -1.26 -5.99 3.00
N GLN A 14 -2.18 -6.90 2.68
CA GLN A 14 -2.30 -8.19 3.37
C GLN A 14 -2.38 -9.31 2.35
N ARG A 15 -1.56 -10.35 2.53
CA ARG A 15 -1.71 -11.61 1.80
C ARG A 15 -2.83 -12.44 2.42
N LYS A 16 -3.79 -12.88 1.60
CA LYS A 16 -4.86 -13.80 2.02
C LYS A 16 -5.27 -14.69 0.86
N ASN A 17 -5.26 -16.02 1.07
CA ASN A 17 -5.62 -17.03 0.06
C ASN A 17 -4.87 -16.80 -1.27
N ASP A 18 -3.56 -16.62 -1.19
CA ASP A 18 -2.66 -16.33 -2.32
C ASP A 18 -2.97 -15.05 -3.10
N ARG A 19 -3.76 -14.14 -2.52
CA ARG A 19 -4.06 -12.83 -3.10
C ARG A 19 -3.60 -11.72 -2.21
N TRP A 20 -3.23 -10.61 -2.84
CA TRP A 20 -2.94 -9.37 -2.14
C TRP A 20 -4.21 -8.54 -1.98
N LEU A 21 -4.47 -8.14 -0.74
CA LEU A 21 -5.56 -7.27 -0.36
C LEU A 21 -5.00 -5.92 0.08
N VAL A 22 -5.50 -4.85 -0.53
CA VAL A 22 -5.13 -3.46 -0.28
C VAL A 22 -6.18 -2.75 0.58
N PHE A 23 -5.72 -1.98 1.55
CA PHE A 23 -6.56 -1.25 2.48
C PHE A 23 -6.08 0.18 2.59
N ARG A 24 -7.00 1.12 2.76
CA ARG A 24 -6.66 2.40 3.39
C ARG A 24 -6.48 2.14 4.88
N ALA A 25 -5.36 2.56 5.43
CA ALA A 25 -5.04 2.42 6.85
C ALA A 25 -5.23 3.75 7.57
N ASP A 26 -6.06 3.76 8.60
CA ASP A 26 -6.06 4.81 9.61
C ASP A 26 -5.22 4.31 10.78
N LEU A 27 -4.05 4.89 10.98
CA LEU A 27 -3.12 4.48 12.03
C LEU A 27 -3.46 5.07 13.40
N THR A 28 -4.23 6.15 13.45
CA THR A 28 -4.68 6.77 14.71
C THR A 28 -5.76 5.91 15.35
N GLU A 29 -6.76 5.48 14.58
CA GLU A 29 -7.87 4.66 15.08
C GLU A 29 -7.66 3.15 14.86
N ARG A 30 -6.56 2.74 14.22
CA ARG A 30 -6.28 1.36 13.80
C ARG A 30 -7.44 0.75 13.00
N LYS A 31 -8.03 1.53 12.10
CA LYS A 31 -9.12 1.09 11.19
C LYS A 31 -8.59 0.85 9.80
N PHE A 32 -9.10 -0.19 9.14
CA PHE A 32 -8.67 -0.60 7.81
C PHE A 32 -9.88 -0.79 6.91
N SER A 33 -9.95 -0.02 5.82
CA SER A 33 -11.03 -0.12 4.82
C SER A 33 -10.51 -0.68 3.51
N ARG A 34 -11.16 -1.73 3.00
CA ARG A 34 -10.71 -2.43 1.78
C ARG A 34 -10.86 -1.52 0.55
N LEU A 35 -9.82 -1.50 -0.28
CA LEU A 35 -9.82 -0.83 -1.59
C LEU A 35 -9.99 -1.88 -2.70
N TYR A 36 -11.21 -2.05 -3.18
CA TYR A 36 -11.55 -3.11 -4.15
C TYR A 36 -11.04 -2.82 -5.57
N ASP A 37 -10.88 -1.55 -5.93
CA ASP A 37 -10.43 -1.12 -7.26
C ASP A 37 -8.91 -1.25 -7.46
N ILE A 38 -8.21 -1.78 -6.45
CA ILE A 38 -6.75 -1.95 -6.46
C ILE A 38 -6.44 -3.44 -6.33
N ALA A 39 -5.86 -3.99 -7.39
CA ALA A 39 -5.47 -5.39 -7.51
C ALA A 39 -3.95 -5.47 -7.77
N ILE A 40 -3.23 -6.07 -6.82
CA ILE A 40 -1.81 -6.40 -6.97
C ILE A 40 -1.72 -7.82 -7.56
N PRO A 41 -0.84 -8.08 -8.54
CA PRO A 41 -0.64 -9.42 -9.10
C PRO A 41 -0.36 -10.47 -8.03
N ASP A 42 -1.00 -11.64 -8.14
CA ASP A 42 -0.93 -12.71 -7.13
C ASP A 42 0.48 -13.32 -7.02
N ASP A 43 1.31 -13.23 -8.06
CA ASP A 43 2.70 -13.71 -8.08
C ASP A 43 3.71 -12.70 -7.50
N MET A 44 3.28 -11.47 -7.21
CA MET A 44 4.16 -10.43 -6.68
C MET A 44 4.68 -10.77 -5.29
N THR A 45 5.98 -10.61 -5.10
CA THR A 45 6.66 -10.82 -3.81
C THR A 45 6.52 -9.61 -2.89
N GLU A 46 6.69 -9.82 -1.58
CA GLU A 46 6.62 -8.72 -0.60
C GLU A 46 7.62 -7.58 -0.90
N SER A 47 8.79 -7.89 -1.44
CA SER A 47 9.82 -6.90 -1.80
C SER A 47 9.42 -6.01 -2.97
N GLU A 48 8.51 -6.47 -3.84
CA GLU A 48 8.06 -5.73 -5.03
C GLU A 48 6.89 -4.79 -4.72
N ILE A 49 6.17 -5.02 -3.62
CA ILE A 49 4.97 -4.25 -3.23
C ILE A 49 5.23 -2.75 -3.15
N ALA A 50 6.38 -2.34 -2.58
CA ALA A 50 6.69 -0.92 -2.45
C ALA A 50 6.84 -0.22 -3.81
N GLY A 51 7.53 -0.87 -4.76
CA GLY A 51 7.70 -0.37 -6.12
C GLY A 51 6.36 -0.29 -6.85
N TRP A 52 5.57 -1.36 -6.76
CA TRP A 52 4.24 -1.41 -7.38
C TRP A 52 3.29 -0.34 -6.85
N LEU A 53 3.29 -0.08 -5.52
CA LEU A 53 2.53 1.02 -4.93
C LEU A 53 3.03 2.38 -5.43
N GLY A 54 4.34 2.53 -5.62
CA GLY A 54 4.93 3.74 -6.20
C GLY A 54 4.46 4.00 -7.64
N ASP A 55 4.36 2.95 -8.44
CA ASP A 55 3.94 3.05 -9.84
C ASP A 55 2.45 3.42 -9.96
N ILE A 56 1.56 2.71 -9.25
CA ILE A 56 0.10 2.94 -9.40
C ILE A 56 -0.39 4.21 -8.72
N PHE A 57 0.32 4.71 -7.70
CA PHE A 57 -0.02 5.93 -6.99
C PHE A 57 0.88 7.11 -7.35
N HIS A 58 1.69 7.02 -8.41
CA HIS A 58 2.72 8.01 -8.75
C HIS A 58 2.20 9.45 -8.77
N GLU A 59 0.97 9.68 -9.23
CA GLU A 59 0.33 11.00 -9.28
C GLU A 59 0.11 11.66 -7.91
N ALA A 60 0.17 10.88 -6.82
CA ALA A 60 0.09 11.40 -5.46
C ALA A 60 1.43 11.87 -4.91
N ALA A 61 2.54 11.63 -5.61
CA ALA A 61 3.87 12.07 -5.19
C ALA A 61 3.95 13.59 -5.09
N THR A 62 4.59 14.08 -4.03
CA THR A 62 4.81 15.51 -3.80
C THR A 62 6.25 15.74 -3.35
N GLU A 63 6.71 16.99 -3.38
CA GLU A 63 8.04 17.35 -2.86
C GLU A 63 8.24 16.93 -1.39
N ARG A 64 7.17 16.98 -0.57
CA ARG A 64 7.22 16.60 0.85
C ARG A 64 7.17 15.09 1.07
N HIS A 65 6.52 14.37 0.17
CA HIS A 65 6.38 12.92 0.24
C HIS A 65 6.69 12.33 -1.15
N PRO A 66 7.98 12.21 -1.51
CA PRO A 66 8.38 11.80 -2.86
C PRO A 66 8.50 10.28 -3.01
N ASN A 67 8.42 9.52 -1.90
CA ASN A 67 8.73 8.09 -1.88
C ASN A 67 7.60 7.26 -1.27
N VAL A 68 7.66 5.95 -1.53
CA VAL A 68 6.91 4.93 -0.81
C VAL A 68 7.83 4.26 0.21
N GLU A 69 7.40 4.24 1.47
CA GLU A 69 8.19 3.73 2.59
C GLU A 69 7.38 2.72 3.38
N ARG A 70 7.96 1.56 3.68
CA ARG A 70 7.34 0.61 4.60
C ARG A 70 7.50 1.13 6.03
N ILE A 71 6.41 1.16 6.79
CA ILE A 71 6.37 1.64 8.17
C ILE A 71 5.91 0.57 9.19
N GLU A 72 5.32 -0.54 8.72
CA GLU A 72 5.04 -1.76 9.52
C GLU A 72 5.18 -3.02 8.65
#